data_AF-A0A934F2V5-F1
#
_entry.id   AF-A0A934F2V5-F1
#
_cell.length_a   1.000
_cell.length_b   1.000
_cell.length_c   1.000
_cell.angle_alpha   90.00
_cell.angle_beta   90.00
_cell.angle_gamma   90.00
#
_symmetry.space_group_name_H-M   'P 1'
#
loop_
_entity.id
_entity.type
_entity.pdbx_description
1 polymer ?
#
loop_
_entity_poly.entity_id
_entity_poly.type
_entity_poly.pdbx_seq_one_letter_code
_entity_poly.pdbx_strand_id
1 'polypeptide(L)'
;MKATEVLVSQHVFLNTMLEEMGRAARTLETLAEIASFARLAETLARDHGRAEESFLFAPLDNVLVEKGQLSQLCFDHRESVGFLRQAQEPRQVEEARGLLLAGMARLREHFRDEEGVVIPLAEESLPPQLLEKLGDAWMGR
;
A
#
# COMPACT_ATOMS: atom_id res chain seq x y z
N MET A 1 -15.58 -3.87 -13.90
CA MET A 1 -14.42 -4.37 -13.14
C MET A 1 -14.69 -4.04 -11.69
N LYS A 2 -14.61 -5.02 -10.81
CA LYS A 2 -14.85 -4.86 -9.38
C LYS A 2 -13.73 -4.06 -8.72
N ALA A 3 -14.01 -3.38 -7.62
CA ALA A 3 -13.00 -2.67 -6.83
C ALA A 3 -11.83 -3.59 -6.40
N THR A 4 -12.11 -4.85 -6.11
CA THR A 4 -11.13 -5.91 -5.80
C THR A 4 -10.20 -6.22 -6.99
N GLU A 5 -10.74 -6.26 -8.22
CA GLU A 5 -9.94 -6.44 -9.44
C GLU A 5 -9.07 -5.21 -9.75
N VAL A 6 -9.59 -4.00 -9.48
CA VAL A 6 -8.83 -2.74 -9.58
C VAL A 6 -7.68 -2.75 -8.58
N LEU A 7 -7.94 -3.14 -7.33
CA LEU A 7 -6.95 -3.25 -6.27
C LEU A 7 -5.81 -4.21 -6.64
N VAL A 8 -6.14 -5.44 -7.05
CA VAL A 8 -5.13 -6.42 -7.51
C VAL A 8 -4.30 -5.87 -8.67
N SER A 9 -4.94 -5.19 -9.64
CA SER A 9 -4.22 -4.58 -10.75
C SER A 9 -3.25 -3.48 -10.27
N GLN A 10 -3.66 -2.69 -9.28
CA GLN A 10 -2.80 -1.69 -8.65
C GLN A 10 -1.63 -2.35 -7.90
N HIS A 11 -1.87 -3.44 -7.16
CA HIS A 11 -0.81 -4.20 -6.47
C HIS A 11 0.24 -4.74 -7.43
N VAL A 12 -0.17 -5.30 -8.57
CA VAL A 12 0.75 -5.78 -9.61
C VAL A 12 1.66 -4.64 -10.07
N PHE A 13 1.07 -3.49 -10.41
CA PHE A 13 1.82 -2.31 -10.83
C PHE A 13 2.78 -1.79 -9.75
N LEU A 14 2.28 -1.62 -8.51
CA LEU A 14 3.07 -1.11 -7.39
C LEU A 14 4.19 -2.08 -7.02
N ASN A 15 3.96 -3.39 -7.03
CA ASN A 15 5.03 -4.38 -6.81
C ASN A 15 6.15 -4.25 -7.84
N THR A 16 5.82 -4.12 -9.13
CA THR A 16 6.83 -3.91 -10.19
C THR A 16 7.62 -2.62 -9.95
N MET A 17 6.93 -1.52 -9.63
CA MET A 17 7.59 -0.25 -9.34
C MET A 17 8.52 -0.33 -8.12
N LEU A 18 8.05 -0.91 -7.02
CA LEU A 18 8.84 -1.07 -5.79
C LEU A 18 10.05 -1.98 -6.00
N GLU A 19 9.94 -3.01 -6.84
CA GLU A 19 11.08 -3.87 -7.18
C GLU A 19 12.16 -3.10 -7.95
N GLU A 20 11.77 -2.35 -8.99
CA GLU A 20 12.71 -1.55 -9.77
C GLU A 20 13.33 -0.42 -8.94
N MET A 21 12.52 0.25 -8.10
CA MET A 21 13.03 1.21 -7.12
C MET A 21 14.01 0.57 -6.15
N GLY A 22 13.73 -0.64 -5.67
CA GLY A 22 14.62 -1.40 -4.79
C GLY A 22 15.94 -1.82 -5.43
N ARG A 23 15.95 -2.10 -6.74
CA ARG A 23 17.18 -2.35 -7.50
C ARG A 23 18.01 -1.07 -7.61
N ALA A 24 17.40 0.04 -8.00
CA ALA A 24 18.06 1.34 -8.10
C ALA A 24 18.56 1.85 -6.74
N ALA A 25 17.82 1.63 -5.65
CA ALA A 25 18.18 2.03 -4.29
C ALA A 25 19.54 1.47 -3.83
N ARG A 26 19.97 0.32 -4.37
CA ARG A 26 21.25 -0.32 -4.01
C ARG A 26 22.47 0.42 -4.55
N THR A 27 22.28 1.27 -5.55
CA THR A 27 23.37 2.03 -6.20
C THR A 27 23.35 3.51 -5.84
N LEU A 28 22.40 3.98 -5.04
CA LEU A 28 22.32 5.39 -4.62
C LEU A 28 23.45 5.71 -3.64
N GLU A 29 24.14 6.83 -3.85
CA GLU A 29 25.36 7.17 -3.09
C GLU A 29 25.13 8.31 -2.10
N THR A 30 24.04 9.08 -2.26
CA THR A 30 23.78 10.27 -1.46
C THR A 30 22.49 10.17 -0.65
N LEU A 31 22.46 10.86 0.49
CA LEU A 31 21.26 11.00 1.31
C LEU A 31 20.11 11.68 0.53
N ALA A 32 20.42 12.63 -0.34
CA ALA A 32 19.43 13.35 -1.12
C ALA A 32 18.71 12.47 -2.16
N GLU A 33 19.45 11.57 -2.81
CA GLU A 33 18.87 10.56 -3.72
C GLU A 33 17.96 9.60 -2.96
N ILE A 34 18.45 9.05 -1.84
CA ILE A 34 17.68 8.09 -1.04
C ILE A 34 16.42 8.75 -0.48
N ALA A 35 16.51 9.97 0.04
CA ALA A 35 15.35 10.72 0.53
C ALA A 35 14.34 11.00 -0.59
N SER A 36 14.78 11.19 -1.83
CA SER A 36 13.88 11.40 -2.97
C SER A 36 13.14 10.11 -3.34
N PHE A 37 13.84 8.97 -3.33
CA PHE A 37 13.20 7.66 -3.51
C PHE A 37 12.22 7.34 -2.37
N ALA A 38 12.59 7.66 -1.14
CA ALA A 38 11.73 7.47 0.03
C ALA A 38 10.45 8.31 -0.05
N ARG A 39 10.54 9.57 -0.48
CA ARG A 39 9.35 10.42 -0.72
C ARG A 39 8.44 9.87 -1.82
N LEU A 40 9.02 9.35 -2.90
CA LEU A 40 8.23 8.74 -3.98
C LEU A 40 7.51 7.49 -3.47
N ALA A 41 8.21 6.59 -2.78
CA ALA A 41 7.60 5.39 -2.19
C ALA A 41 6.53 5.76 -1.15
N GLU A 42 6.76 6.77 -0.31
CA GLU A 42 5.77 7.23 0.68
C GLU A 42 4.51 7.74 -0.03
N THR A 43 4.68 8.51 -1.10
CA THR A 43 3.54 9.05 -1.87
C THR A 43 2.73 7.93 -2.49
N LEU A 44 3.39 6.95 -3.12
CA LEU A 44 2.73 5.77 -3.68
C LEU A 44 1.93 5.00 -2.61
N ALA A 45 2.54 4.74 -1.45
CA ALA A 45 1.90 4.07 -0.34
C ALA A 45 0.68 4.82 0.19
N ARG A 46 0.82 6.14 0.38
CA ARG A 46 -0.27 6.99 0.88
C ARG A 46 -1.41 7.11 -0.10
N ASP A 47 -1.13 7.15 -1.40
CA ASP A 47 -2.15 7.30 -2.43
C ASP A 47 -2.94 6.01 -2.60
N HIS A 48 -2.26 4.88 -2.56
CA HIS A 48 -2.84 3.55 -2.49
C HIS A 48 -3.75 3.39 -1.25
N GLY A 49 -3.24 3.60 -0.05
CA GLY A 49 -4.02 3.44 1.18
C GLY A 49 -5.28 4.32 1.23
N ARG A 50 -5.22 5.56 0.71
CA ARG A 50 -6.42 6.42 0.62
C ARG A 50 -7.48 5.87 -0.33
N ALA A 51 -7.06 5.23 -1.42
CA ALA A 51 -7.99 4.62 -2.35
C ALA A 51 -8.69 3.42 -1.70
N GLU A 52 -7.95 2.60 -0.96
CA GLU A 52 -8.49 1.44 -0.24
C GLU A 52 -9.47 1.83 0.85
N GLU A 53 -9.11 2.84 1.66
CA GLU A 53 -10.00 3.41 2.66
C GLU A 53 -11.34 3.83 2.03
N SER A 54 -11.28 4.48 0.86
CA SER A 54 -12.46 5.03 0.18
C SER A 54 -13.31 3.97 -0.51
N PHE A 55 -12.69 2.99 -1.16
CA PHE A 55 -13.37 2.10 -2.11
C PHE A 55 -13.49 0.65 -1.64
N LEU A 56 -12.85 0.27 -0.53
CA LEU A 56 -12.91 -1.09 0.00
C LEU A 56 -13.20 -1.13 1.50
N PHE A 57 -12.44 -0.40 2.33
CA PHE A 57 -12.60 -0.49 3.79
C PHE A 57 -13.85 0.21 4.30
N ALA A 58 -14.17 1.44 3.85
CA ALA A 58 -15.39 2.11 4.29
C ALA A 58 -16.67 1.31 3.96
N PRO A 59 -16.82 0.68 2.77
CA PRO A 59 -17.90 -0.26 2.49
C PRO A 59 -17.92 -1.50 3.39
N LEU A 60 -16.75 -1.93 3.87
CA LEU A 60 -16.59 -3.09 4.76
C LEU A 60 -16.67 -2.74 6.26
N ASP A 61 -16.80 -1.46 6.63
CA ASP A 61 -16.61 -1.00 8.01
C ASP A 61 -17.48 -1.76 9.01
N ASN A 62 -18.76 -1.95 8.71
CA ASN A 62 -19.67 -2.74 9.57
C ASN A 62 -19.22 -4.21 9.73
N VAL A 63 -18.71 -4.83 8.67
CA VAL A 63 -18.25 -6.24 8.67
C VAL A 63 -16.92 -6.37 9.41
N LEU A 64 -16.02 -5.41 9.23
CA LEU A 64 -14.69 -5.39 9.83
C LEU A 64 -14.73 -5.00 11.32
N VAL A 65 -15.71 -4.18 11.73
CA VAL A 65 -16.02 -3.90 13.15
C VAL A 65 -16.52 -5.17 13.85
N GLU A 66 -17.43 -5.92 13.22
CA GLU A 66 -17.94 -7.19 13.78
C GLU A 66 -16.85 -8.27 13.92
N LYS A 67 -15.85 -8.27 13.02
CA LYS A 67 -14.73 -9.21 13.05
C LYS A 67 -13.54 -8.75 13.91
N GLY A 68 -13.54 -7.51 14.40
CA GLY A 68 -12.41 -6.95 15.17
C GLY A 68 -11.10 -6.81 14.38
N GLN A 69 -11.17 -6.82 13.05
CA GLN A 69 -10.00 -6.87 12.15
C GLN A 69 -9.67 -5.51 11.52
N LEU A 70 -10.57 -4.52 11.61
CA LEU A 70 -10.39 -3.18 11.04
C LEU A 70 -9.13 -2.48 11.58
N SER A 71 -8.83 -2.67 12.88
CA SER A 71 -7.72 -1.97 13.54
C SER A 71 -6.35 -2.47 13.11
N GLN A 72 -6.20 -3.74 12.71
CA GLN A 72 -4.91 -4.30 12.32
C GLN A 72 -4.55 -3.89 10.88
N LEU A 73 -5.52 -3.89 9.96
CA LEU A 73 -5.30 -3.55 8.55
C LEU A 73 -5.02 -2.05 8.36
N CYS A 74 -5.77 -1.16 9.03
CA CYS A 74 -5.49 0.28 8.99
C CYS A 74 -4.19 0.67 9.73
N PHE A 75 -3.64 -0.21 10.58
CA PHE A 75 -2.38 0.03 11.29
C PHE A 75 -1.16 -0.20 10.39
N ASP A 76 -1.25 -1.15 9.46
CA ASP A 76 -0.17 -1.53 8.54
C ASP A 76 0.24 -0.43 7.56
N HIS A 77 -0.71 0.41 7.13
CA HIS A 77 -0.42 1.60 6.30
C HIS A 77 0.47 2.60 7.04
N ARG A 78 0.29 2.78 8.36
CA ARG A 78 1.05 3.77 9.14
C ARG A 78 2.48 3.31 9.41
N GLU A 79 2.66 2.02 9.66
CA GLU A 79 3.98 1.44 9.91
C GLU A 79 4.87 1.51 8.66
N SER A 80 4.32 1.13 7.50
CA SER A 80 5.02 1.19 6.20
C SER A 80 5.46 2.62 5.85
N VAL A 81 4.58 3.59 6.07
CA VAL A 81 4.88 5.02 5.90
C VAL A 81 5.92 5.51 6.92
N GLY A 82 5.96 4.93 8.11
CA GLY A 82 6.92 5.25 9.17
C GLY A 82 8.38 5.01 8.75
N PHE A 83 8.69 3.84 8.17
CA PHE A 83 10.03 3.54 7.67
C PHE A 83 10.45 4.49 6.53
N LEU A 84 9.53 4.79 5.63
CA LEU A 84 9.80 5.69 4.49
C LEU A 84 10.00 7.14 4.93
N ARG A 85 9.34 7.59 5.99
CA ARG A 85 9.61 8.90 6.61
C ARG A 85 10.98 8.93 7.28
N GLN A 86 11.34 7.90 8.02
CA GLN A 86 12.65 7.81 8.66
C GLN A 86 13.79 7.80 7.62
N ALA A 87 13.58 7.17 6.46
CA ALA A 87 14.56 7.17 5.36
C ALA A 87 14.79 8.56 4.71
N GLN A 88 13.98 9.57 5.04
CA GLN A 88 14.14 10.93 4.49
C GLN A 88 15.07 11.82 5.33
N GLU A 89 15.23 11.54 6.62
CA GLU A 89 16.11 12.30 7.53
C GLU A 89 17.20 11.45 8.26
N PRO A 90 17.88 10.49 7.59
CA PRO A 90 18.92 9.68 8.20
C PRO A 90 20.26 10.42 8.28
N ARG A 91 21.15 9.95 9.17
CA ARG A 91 22.49 10.53 9.33
C ARG A 91 23.53 9.87 8.44
N GLN A 92 23.24 8.67 7.91
CA GLN A 92 24.17 7.85 7.13
C GLN A 92 23.47 7.21 5.93
N VAL A 93 24.21 7.03 4.84
CA VAL A 93 23.69 6.52 3.56
C VAL A 93 23.23 5.07 3.69
N GLU A 94 23.98 4.25 4.41
CA GLU A 94 23.67 2.84 4.63
C GLU A 94 22.40 2.66 5.46
N GLU A 95 22.24 3.48 6.51
CA GLU A 95 21.03 3.54 7.33
C GLU A 95 19.82 3.97 6.49
N ALA A 96 19.96 5.07 5.73
CA ALA A 96 18.96 5.58 4.81
C ALA A 96 18.46 4.50 3.85
N ARG A 97 19.41 3.80 3.23
CA ARG A 97 19.15 2.74 2.26
C ARG A 97 18.46 1.55 2.91
N GLY A 98 18.90 1.17 4.11
CA GLY A 98 18.27 0.10 4.90
C GLY A 98 16.80 0.40 5.19
N LEU A 99 16.50 1.62 5.65
CA LEU A 99 15.13 2.07 5.94
C LEU A 99 14.26 2.14 4.67
N LEU A 100 14.80 2.64 3.56
CA LEU A 100 14.10 2.66 2.27
C LEU A 100 13.72 1.24 1.81
N LEU A 101 14.69 0.31 1.81
CA LEU A 101 14.47 -1.08 1.40
C LEU A 101 13.48 -1.79 2.34
N ALA A 102 13.57 -1.55 3.65
CA ALA A 102 12.64 -2.12 4.63
C ALA A 102 11.21 -1.60 4.43
N GLY A 103 11.03 -0.30 4.22
CA GLY A 103 9.73 0.30 3.94
C GLY A 103 9.09 -0.28 2.67
N MET A 104 9.84 -0.41 1.59
CA MET A 104 9.34 -1.02 0.35
C MET A 104 9.01 -2.51 0.53
N ALA A 105 9.80 -3.25 1.32
CA ALA A 105 9.49 -4.66 1.62
C ALA A 105 8.19 -4.80 2.41
N ARG A 106 7.96 -3.92 3.40
CA ARG A 106 6.73 -3.93 4.21
C ARG A 106 5.48 -3.60 3.39
N LEU A 107 5.57 -2.65 2.45
CA LEU A 107 4.47 -2.39 1.51
C LEU A 107 4.09 -3.63 0.69
N ARG A 108 5.08 -4.38 0.21
CA ARG A 108 4.83 -5.61 -0.56
C ARG A 108 4.30 -6.77 0.27
N GLU A 109 4.57 -6.77 1.57
CA GLU A 109 3.96 -7.70 2.52
C GLU A 109 2.51 -7.33 2.77
N HIS A 110 2.25 -6.05 3.00
CA HIS A 110 0.90 -5.51 3.15
C HIS A 110 -0.02 -5.86 1.96
N PHE A 111 0.43 -5.69 0.71
CA PHE A 111 -0.37 -6.10 -0.46
C PHE A 111 -0.71 -7.59 -0.46
N ARG A 112 0.21 -8.45 0.02
CA ARG A 112 -0.02 -9.90 0.12
C ARG A 112 -1.04 -10.23 1.21
N ASP A 113 -0.99 -9.50 2.32
CA ASP A 113 -1.95 -9.68 3.41
C ASP A 113 -3.36 -9.28 2.97
N GLU A 114 -3.49 -8.20 2.20
CA GLU A 114 -4.78 -7.78 1.64
C GLU A 114 -5.33 -8.76 0.62
N GLU A 115 -4.49 -9.24 -0.30
CA GLU A 115 -4.88 -10.27 -1.27
C GLU A 115 -5.28 -11.59 -0.59
N GLY A 116 -4.64 -11.95 0.52
CA GLY A 116 -4.92 -13.18 1.27
C GLY A 116 -6.12 -13.09 2.21
N VAL A 117 -6.46 -11.90 2.70
CA VAL A 117 -7.44 -11.73 3.78
C VAL A 117 -8.56 -10.75 3.40
N VAL A 118 -8.21 -9.54 2.99
CA VAL A 118 -9.19 -8.45 2.77
C VAL A 118 -10.01 -8.69 1.51
N ILE A 119 -9.34 -8.98 0.39
CA ILE A 119 -10.02 -9.15 -0.90
C ILE A 119 -11.03 -10.31 -0.85
N PRO A 120 -10.70 -11.51 -0.33
CA PRO A 120 -11.67 -12.57 -0.14
C PRO A 120 -12.85 -12.14 0.74
N LEU A 121 -12.57 -11.46 1.86
CA LEU A 121 -13.63 -10.94 2.74
C LEU A 121 -14.57 -9.97 2.02
N ALA A 122 -14.02 -9.10 1.17
CA ALA A 122 -14.78 -8.16 0.35
C ALA A 122 -15.72 -8.88 -0.62
N GLU A 123 -15.19 -9.87 -1.36
CA GLU A 123 -15.95 -10.67 -2.32
C GLU A 123 -17.05 -11.51 -1.65
N GLU A 124 -16.80 -12.01 -0.43
CA GLU A 124 -17.78 -12.79 0.34
C GLU A 124 -18.87 -11.93 0.98
N SER A 125 -18.53 -10.72 1.40
CA SER A 125 -19.40 -9.89 2.25
C SER A 125 -20.17 -8.81 1.47
N LEU A 126 -19.65 -8.36 0.32
CA LEU A 126 -20.26 -7.28 -0.46
C LEU A 126 -20.96 -7.81 -1.72
N PRO A 127 -22.13 -7.25 -2.09
CA PRO A 127 -22.79 -7.61 -3.34
C PRO A 127 -21.90 -7.31 -4.56
N PRO A 128 -21.85 -8.20 -5.58
CA PRO A 128 -21.03 -7.99 -6.78
C PRO A 128 -21.29 -6.64 -7.48
N GLN A 129 -22.54 -6.19 -7.54
CA GLN A 129 -22.91 -4.92 -8.18
C GLN A 129 -22.38 -3.70 -7.42
N LEU A 130 -22.24 -3.81 -6.09
CA LEU A 130 -21.62 -2.76 -5.29
C LEU A 130 -20.11 -2.71 -5.58
N LEU A 131 -19.45 -3.87 -5.64
CA LEU A 131 -18.03 -3.95 -5.98
C LEU A 131 -17.74 -3.40 -7.39
N GLU A 132 -18.59 -3.66 -8.37
CA GLU A 132 -18.50 -3.07 -9.71
C GLU A 132 -18.63 -1.55 -9.68
N LYS A 133 -19.64 -1.02 -8.98
CA LYS A 133 -19.84 0.43 -8.84
C LYS A 133 -18.67 1.12 -8.15
N LEU A 134 -18.12 0.49 -7.11
CA LEU A 134 -16.93 0.99 -6.40
C LEU A 134 -15.69 0.97 -7.32
N GLY A 135 -15.55 -0.08 -8.14
CA GLY A 135 -14.48 -0.18 -9.13
C GLY A 135 -14.57 0.92 -10.18
N ASP A 136 -15.76 1.17 -10.73
CA ASP A 136 -15.97 2.27 -11.69
C ASP A 136 -15.69 3.64 -11.06
N ALA A 137 -16.14 3.87 -9.83
CA ALA A 137 -15.83 5.09 -9.09
C ALA A 137 -14.31 5.26 -8.85
N TRP A 138 -13.59 4.19 -8.51
CA TRP A 138 -12.14 4.21 -8.36
C TRP A 138 -11.45 4.62 -9.67
N MET A 139 -11.88 4.06 -10.80
CA MET A 139 -11.35 4.40 -12.12
C MET A 139 -11.81 5.76 -12.67
N GLY A 140 -12.71 6.46 -11.96
CA GLY A 140 -13.28 7.73 -12.41
C GLY A 140 -14.23 7.59 -13.61
N ARG A 141 -15.01 6.50 -13.66
CA ARG A 141 -15.97 6.20 -14.72
C ARG A 141 -17.42 6.25 -14.22
#